data_AF-A0A812M8L3-F1
#
_entry.id   AF-A0A812M8L3-F1
#
_cell.length_a   1.000
_cell.length_b   1.000
_cell.length_c   1.000
_cell.angle_alpha   90.00
_cell.angle_beta   90.00
_cell.angle_gamma   90.00
#
_symmetry.space_group_name_H-M   'P 1'
#
loop_
_entity.id
_entity.type
_entity.pdbx_description
1 polymer ?
#
loop_
_entity_poly.entity_id
_entity_poly.type
_entity_poly.pdbx_seq_one_letter_code
_entity_poly.pdbx_strand_id
1 'polypeptide(L)'
;MTRGDWLFLGLAAAAAILGAHLRGRAARQRLKELLEEFAGREGRVVITGAGTGIGKELARLLSQHPSISVLLGCQHEIEREEGRMRVLPLEFLDLDSVQRFAVEADSFLKGGQEGLRMLVNNAGFKEKERSPHTKYGVSRTWQVNFLGPFLLTEMLCRLRETDGPCFPASVINVASGHESESNLDEALLEALAGGRETTSHEYADSKRALLLWTSVRSQSLALKGNLFAHAVSPGKVDTRFGCEEIPWWLWIWSAPARILMFRTVSEGALSIAAAGLRKQATSKFGQYFREEELAEDLVIWRMPEKRVSVQLVRWASQVTSLNPRMGGRPLDIGGRSLSITDLVNKAEEDVWSSAERRWRFQERQVSPPNAGCCVAGCDAREPAKLVDGPFMVLQVLSTWNFDVMGHELTVSDIKALDSYMKRCKLGPFRLGRALELLTDPSHEAREELESLRSKARRRLEGLKHIQRVRMNRMDMNPDDEGDETIASPPSATNLG
;
A
#
# COMPACT_ATOMS: atom_id res chain seq x y z
N MET A 1 23.72 -43.73 19.56
CA MET A 1 23.31 -42.74 20.58
C MET A 1 23.31 -43.42 21.93
N THR A 2 24.08 -42.88 22.87
CA THR A 2 24.14 -43.34 24.26
C THR A 2 22.89 -42.88 25.02
N ARG A 3 22.61 -43.46 26.21
CA ARG A 3 21.52 -42.98 27.10
C ARG A 3 21.70 -41.50 27.49
N GLY A 4 22.94 -40.99 27.55
CA GLY A 4 23.24 -39.59 27.82
C GLY A 4 22.78 -38.66 26.69
N ASP A 5 22.93 -39.09 25.44
CA ASP A 5 22.51 -38.31 24.27
C ASP A 5 20.99 -38.09 24.26
N TRP A 6 20.21 -39.13 24.60
CA TRP A 6 18.75 -39.04 24.68
C TRP A 6 18.26 -38.12 25.80
N LEU A 7 18.93 -38.12 26.95
CA LEU A 7 18.62 -37.20 28.05
C LEU A 7 18.92 -35.74 27.67
N PHE A 8 20.05 -35.50 27.00
CA PHE A 8 20.42 -34.17 26.54
C PHE A 8 19.45 -33.63 25.48
N LEU A 9 19.08 -34.45 24.50
CA LEU A 9 18.07 -34.11 23.48
C LEU A 9 16.69 -33.84 24.11
N GLY A 10 16.29 -34.63 25.11
CA GLY A 10 15.04 -34.42 25.85
C GLY A 10 15.01 -33.09 26.61
N LEU A 11 16.10 -32.74 27.30
CA LEU A 11 16.22 -31.47 28.01
C LEU A 11 16.25 -30.26 27.06
N ALA A 12 16.99 -30.36 25.96
CA ALA A 12 17.02 -29.32 24.93
C ALA A 12 15.64 -29.09 24.29
N ALA A 13 14.90 -30.16 24.01
CA ALA A 13 13.53 -30.09 23.53
C ALA A 13 12.58 -29.42 24.53
N ALA A 14 12.65 -29.80 25.81
CA ALA A 14 11.85 -29.19 26.87
C ALA A 14 12.15 -27.69 27.03
N ALA A 15 13.43 -27.30 26.99
CA ALA A 15 13.86 -25.91 27.05
C ALA A 15 13.36 -25.09 25.84
N ALA A 16 13.41 -25.65 24.63
CA ALA A 16 12.89 -25.00 23.43
C ALA A 16 11.36 -24.77 23.53
N ILE A 17 10.61 -25.79 23.96
CA ILE A 17 9.16 -25.72 24.16
C ILE A 17 8.83 -24.64 25.21
N LEU A 18 9.52 -24.65 26.35
CA LEU A 18 9.33 -23.64 27.39
C LEU A 18 9.64 -22.23 26.86
N GLY A 19 10.74 -22.07 26.13
CA GLY A 19 11.13 -20.81 25.50
C GLY A 19 10.05 -20.27 24.55
N ALA A 20 9.50 -21.10 23.67
CA ALA A 20 8.39 -20.68 22.81
C ALA A 20 7.10 -20.40 23.58
N HIS A 21 6.81 -21.14 24.64
CA HIS A 21 5.66 -20.86 25.49
C HIS A 21 5.79 -19.48 26.15
N LEU A 22 6.98 -19.13 26.68
CA LEU A 22 7.28 -17.83 27.26
C LEU A 22 7.18 -16.70 26.21
N ARG A 23 7.77 -16.89 25.03
CA ARG A 23 7.66 -15.94 23.91
C ARG A 23 6.21 -15.70 23.49
N GLY A 24 5.43 -16.75 23.32
CA GLY A 24 4.01 -16.64 22.99
C GLY A 24 3.19 -15.95 24.09
N ARG A 25 3.52 -16.18 25.37
CA ARG A 25 2.88 -15.50 26.51
C ARG A 25 3.22 -14.01 26.54
N ALA A 26 4.49 -13.66 26.32
CA ALA A 26 4.94 -12.28 26.20
C ALA A 26 4.24 -11.57 25.03
N ALA A 27 4.13 -12.21 23.87
CA ALA A 27 3.46 -11.64 22.70
C ALA A 27 1.97 -11.34 22.96
N ARG A 28 1.26 -12.26 23.63
CA ARG A 28 -0.14 -12.04 24.04
C ARG A 28 -0.29 -10.90 25.05
N GLN A 29 0.59 -10.83 26.03
CA GLN A 29 0.60 -9.75 27.01
C GLN A 29 0.82 -8.40 26.33
N ARG A 30 1.79 -8.34 25.40
CA ARG A 30 2.08 -7.12 24.64
C ARG A 30 0.91 -6.67 23.77
N LEU A 31 0.23 -7.61 23.12
CA LEU A 31 -0.97 -7.28 22.34
C LEU A 31 -2.07 -6.71 23.25
N LYS A 32 -2.26 -7.30 24.44
CA LYS A 32 -3.23 -6.79 25.41
C LYS A 32 -2.92 -5.34 25.80
N GLU A 33 -1.65 -5.02 26.07
CA GLU A 33 -1.20 -3.64 26.36
C GLU A 33 -1.49 -2.69 25.19
N LEU A 34 -1.26 -3.10 23.95
CA LEU A 34 -1.58 -2.28 22.77
C LEU A 34 -3.09 -2.03 22.61
N LEU A 35 -3.92 -2.99 23.01
CA LEU A 35 -5.37 -2.87 22.94
C LEU A 35 -5.95 -2.00 24.05
N GLU A 36 -5.27 -1.89 25.19
CA GLU A 36 -5.68 -0.99 26.30
C GLU A 36 -5.72 0.48 25.86
N GLU A 37 -4.91 0.89 24.88
CA GLU A 37 -5.00 2.24 24.29
C GLU A 37 -6.34 2.53 23.61
N PHE A 38 -7.08 1.48 23.23
CA PHE A 38 -8.40 1.54 22.61
C PHE A 38 -9.52 1.17 23.60
N ALA A 39 -9.21 1.05 24.90
CA ALA A 39 -10.21 0.79 25.92
C ALA A 39 -11.30 1.88 25.93
N GLY A 40 -12.57 1.45 25.96
CA GLY A 40 -13.73 2.35 25.94
C GLY A 40 -14.15 2.83 24.55
N ARG A 41 -13.48 2.41 23.47
CA ARG A 41 -13.86 2.70 22.08
C ARG A 41 -14.30 1.45 21.35
N GLU A 42 -15.43 1.50 20.63
CA GLU A 42 -15.93 0.34 19.89
C GLU A 42 -15.06 0.07 18.64
N GLY A 43 -14.30 -1.01 18.67
CA GLY A 43 -13.47 -1.45 17.56
C GLY A 43 -14.16 -2.51 16.71
N ARG A 44 -13.97 -2.45 15.39
CA ARG A 44 -14.45 -3.43 14.42
C ARG A 44 -13.30 -3.85 13.49
N VAL A 45 -12.99 -5.14 13.53
CA VAL A 45 -11.87 -5.70 12.75
C VAL A 45 -12.40 -6.79 11.82
N VAL A 46 -12.07 -6.71 10.53
CA VAL A 46 -12.37 -7.73 9.53
C VAL A 46 -11.09 -8.52 9.24
N ILE A 47 -11.13 -9.85 9.32
CA ILE A 47 -9.95 -10.71 9.10
C ILE A 47 -10.30 -11.77 8.05
N THR A 48 -9.52 -11.84 6.98
CA THR A 48 -9.67 -12.89 5.96
C THR A 48 -8.77 -14.10 6.25
N GLY A 49 -9.22 -15.30 5.90
CA GLY A 49 -8.46 -16.53 6.13
C GLY A 49 -8.28 -16.86 7.62
N ALA A 50 -9.27 -16.53 8.44
CA ALA A 50 -9.18 -16.70 9.89
C ALA A 50 -9.51 -18.11 10.41
N GLY A 51 -9.65 -19.10 9.52
CA GLY A 51 -9.99 -20.46 9.92
C GLY A 51 -8.85 -21.26 10.54
N THR A 52 -7.60 -20.90 10.24
CA THR A 52 -6.41 -21.59 10.77
C THR A 52 -5.26 -20.62 11.02
N GLY A 53 -4.21 -21.11 11.67
CA GLY A 53 -2.93 -20.39 11.81
C GLY A 53 -3.06 -19.02 12.46
N ILE A 54 -2.37 -18.03 11.86
CA ILE A 54 -2.22 -16.68 12.41
C ILE A 54 -3.56 -15.95 12.48
N GLY A 55 -4.37 -15.99 11.41
CA GLY A 55 -5.67 -15.33 11.39
C GLY A 55 -6.61 -15.79 12.49
N LYS A 56 -6.61 -17.09 12.81
CA LYS A 56 -7.41 -17.66 13.90
C LYS A 56 -6.96 -17.15 15.28
N GLU A 57 -5.66 -17.17 15.54
CA GLU A 57 -5.15 -16.68 16.84
C GLU A 57 -5.34 -15.17 16.97
N LEU A 58 -5.15 -14.41 15.88
CA LEU A 58 -5.42 -12.97 15.87
C LEU A 58 -6.88 -12.66 16.21
N ALA A 59 -7.83 -13.36 15.57
CA ALA A 59 -9.26 -13.24 15.88
C ALA A 59 -9.55 -13.53 17.36
N ARG A 60 -8.97 -14.61 17.90
CA ARG A 60 -9.11 -15.01 19.31
C ARG A 60 -8.57 -13.96 20.27
N LEU A 61 -7.42 -13.34 19.96
CA LEU A 61 -6.80 -12.34 20.84
C LEU A 61 -7.53 -11.01 20.80
N LEU A 62 -8.01 -10.58 19.63
CA LEU A 62 -8.78 -9.34 19.49
C LEU A 62 -10.17 -9.44 20.15
N SER A 63 -10.86 -10.57 19.99
CA SER A 63 -12.19 -10.79 20.57
C SER A 63 -12.21 -10.90 22.10
N GLN A 64 -11.06 -11.16 22.74
CA GLN A 64 -10.93 -11.11 24.20
C GLN A 64 -11.04 -9.68 24.76
N HIS A 65 -10.83 -8.65 23.94
CA HIS A 65 -10.97 -7.28 24.37
C HIS A 65 -12.46 -6.87 24.42
N PRO A 66 -12.93 -6.22 25.50
CA PRO A 66 -14.36 -5.99 25.73
C PRO A 66 -15.02 -5.03 24.71
N SER A 67 -14.23 -4.25 23.99
CA SER A 67 -14.77 -3.25 23.04
C SER A 67 -14.55 -3.61 21.58
N ILE A 68 -13.94 -4.76 21.26
CA ILE A 68 -13.61 -5.14 19.88
C ILE A 68 -14.51 -6.27 19.40
N SER A 69 -15.15 -6.03 18.26
CA SER A 69 -15.89 -7.03 17.49
C SER A 69 -15.10 -7.44 16.27
N VAL A 70 -15.12 -8.73 15.93
CA VAL A 70 -14.32 -9.27 14.83
C VAL A 70 -15.22 -9.98 13.83
N LEU A 71 -15.08 -9.63 12.55
CA LEU A 71 -15.71 -10.33 11.44
C LEU A 71 -14.68 -11.23 10.75
N LEU A 72 -14.99 -12.51 10.62
CA LEU A 72 -14.11 -13.53 10.07
C LEU A 72 -14.61 -13.96 8.69
N GLY A 73 -13.79 -13.77 7.66
CA GLY A 73 -14.03 -14.30 6.32
C GLY A 73 -13.33 -15.64 6.14
N CYS A 74 -14.10 -16.72 6.03
CA CYS A 74 -13.60 -18.10 5.94
C CYS A 74 -14.33 -18.89 4.85
N GLN A 75 -13.65 -19.86 4.22
CA GLN A 75 -14.26 -20.72 3.17
C GLN A 75 -15.31 -21.68 3.74
N HIS A 76 -15.10 -22.16 4.97
CA HIS A 76 -16.01 -23.05 5.66
C HIS A 76 -16.59 -22.35 6.88
N GLU A 77 -17.84 -22.69 7.19
CA GLU A 77 -18.50 -22.30 8.42
C GLU A 77 -17.70 -22.89 9.59
N ILE A 78 -17.20 -22.02 10.45
CA ILE A 78 -16.52 -22.43 11.67
C ILE A 78 -17.60 -22.35 12.74
N GLU A 79 -17.90 -23.48 13.39
CA GLU A 79 -18.85 -23.59 14.51
C GLU A 79 -18.34 -22.88 15.78
N ARG A 80 -17.93 -21.61 15.67
CA ARG A 80 -17.48 -20.79 16.79
C ARG A 80 -17.92 -19.35 16.62
N GLU A 81 -19.20 -19.11 16.90
CA GLU A 81 -19.64 -17.82 17.42
C GLU A 81 -19.29 -17.75 18.91
N GLU A 82 -17.99 -17.68 19.23
CA GLU A 82 -17.56 -17.43 20.60
C GLU A 82 -17.46 -15.91 20.82
N GLY A 83 -18.45 -15.35 21.53
CA GLY A 83 -18.42 -13.95 21.97
C GLY A 83 -18.68 -12.94 20.84
N ARG A 84 -17.80 -11.94 20.69
CA ARG A 84 -17.96 -10.83 19.71
C ARG A 84 -17.40 -11.15 18.32
N MET A 85 -17.40 -12.44 17.94
CA MET A 85 -16.94 -12.91 16.64
C MET A 85 -18.12 -13.28 15.77
N ARG A 86 -18.21 -12.72 14.56
CA ARG A 86 -19.15 -13.12 13.51
C ARG A 86 -18.36 -13.79 12.40
N VAL A 87 -18.83 -14.94 11.91
CA VAL A 87 -18.20 -15.65 10.78
C VAL A 87 -19.10 -15.48 9.56
N LEU A 88 -18.49 -15.16 8.42
CA LEU A 88 -19.17 -15.12 7.12
C LEU A 88 -18.38 -15.92 6.08
N PRO A 89 -19.09 -16.53 5.11
CA PRO A 89 -18.44 -17.23 4.02
C PRO A 89 -17.65 -16.25 3.15
N LEU A 90 -16.40 -16.59 2.85
CA LEU A 90 -15.52 -15.88 1.94
C LEU A 90 -14.67 -16.87 1.17
N GLU A 91 -14.91 -16.94 -0.15
CA GLU A 91 -14.14 -17.77 -1.06
C GLU A 91 -13.49 -16.91 -2.14
N PHE A 92 -12.16 -16.72 -2.06
CA PHE A 92 -11.43 -15.89 -3.02
C PHE A 92 -11.36 -16.47 -4.44
N LEU A 93 -11.61 -17.77 -4.61
CA LEU A 93 -11.75 -18.40 -5.93
C LEU A 93 -13.05 -17.99 -6.63
N ASP A 94 -14.01 -17.44 -5.90
CA ASP A 94 -15.25 -16.91 -6.44
C ASP A 94 -15.40 -15.41 -6.12
N LEU A 95 -15.08 -14.55 -7.09
CA LEU A 95 -15.19 -13.10 -6.92
C LEU A 95 -16.60 -12.62 -6.55
N ASP A 96 -17.66 -13.37 -6.88
CA ASP A 96 -19.02 -13.06 -6.43
C ASP A 96 -19.21 -13.29 -4.91
N SER A 97 -18.54 -14.29 -4.35
CA SER A 97 -18.40 -14.49 -2.90
C SER A 97 -17.67 -13.29 -2.25
N VAL A 98 -16.59 -12.83 -2.88
CA VAL A 98 -15.83 -11.65 -2.41
C VAL A 98 -16.71 -10.39 -2.41
N GLN A 99 -17.51 -10.19 -3.45
CA GLN A 99 -18.43 -9.04 -3.55
C GLN A 99 -19.49 -9.06 -2.44
N ARG A 100 -20.15 -10.20 -2.23
CA ARG A 100 -21.15 -10.37 -1.16
C ARG A 100 -20.53 -10.12 0.21
N PHE A 101 -19.35 -10.68 0.46
CA PHE A 101 -18.62 -10.46 1.70
C PHE A 101 -18.23 -9.00 1.88
N ALA A 102 -17.82 -8.29 0.83
CA ALA A 102 -17.46 -6.87 0.90
C ALA A 102 -18.63 -5.99 1.37
N VAL A 103 -19.85 -6.26 0.90
CA VAL A 103 -21.05 -5.53 1.33
C VAL A 103 -21.36 -5.77 2.81
N GLU A 104 -21.30 -7.03 3.25
CA GLU A 104 -21.49 -7.38 4.67
C GLU A 104 -20.37 -6.81 5.56
N ALA A 105 -19.13 -6.83 5.08
CA ALA A 105 -17.98 -6.30 5.79
C ALA A 105 -18.04 -4.78 5.91
N ASP A 106 -18.52 -4.07 4.89
CA ASP A 106 -18.75 -2.63 4.94
C ASP A 106 -19.86 -2.28 5.94
N SER A 107 -21.00 -2.98 5.88
CA SER A 107 -22.09 -2.83 6.86
C SER A 107 -21.61 -3.09 8.29
N PHE A 108 -20.80 -4.14 8.48
CA PHE A 108 -20.15 -4.41 9.75
C PHE A 108 -19.21 -3.28 10.14
N LEU A 109 -18.32 -2.80 9.28
CA LEU A 109 -17.38 -1.72 9.62
C LEU A 109 -18.07 -0.39 9.93
N LYS A 110 -19.25 -0.13 9.38
CA LYS A 110 -20.02 1.10 9.59
C LYS A 110 -20.63 1.21 10.98
N GLY A 111 -21.06 0.11 11.58
CA GLY A 111 -21.72 0.19 12.89
C GLY A 111 -20.76 0.63 14.01
N GLY A 112 -21.34 1.15 15.10
CA GLY A 112 -20.62 1.65 16.26
C GLY A 112 -20.12 3.09 16.11
N GLN A 113 -19.92 3.76 17.24
CA GLN A 113 -19.38 5.13 17.31
C GLN A 113 -17.86 5.07 17.58
N GLU A 114 -17.10 5.95 16.93
CA GLU A 114 -15.68 6.28 17.19
C GLU A 114 -14.78 5.15 17.77
N GLY A 115 -14.17 4.33 16.91
CA GLY A 115 -13.16 3.37 17.35
C GLY A 115 -12.37 2.70 16.24
N LEU A 116 -11.54 1.72 16.62
CA LEU A 116 -10.60 1.04 15.74
C LEU A 116 -11.34 0.39 14.55
N ARG A 117 -10.98 0.75 13.32
CA ARG A 117 -11.45 0.07 12.12
C ARG A 117 -10.26 -0.54 11.39
N MET A 118 -10.29 -1.85 11.19
CA MET A 118 -9.17 -2.55 10.57
C MET A 118 -9.65 -3.64 9.62
N LEU A 119 -9.05 -3.70 8.44
CA LEU A 119 -9.13 -4.84 7.53
C LEU A 119 -7.79 -5.55 7.51
N VAL A 120 -7.79 -6.85 7.79
CA VAL A 120 -6.59 -7.70 7.75
C VAL A 120 -6.75 -8.70 6.61
N ASN A 121 -6.04 -8.44 5.52
CA ASN A 121 -5.90 -9.36 4.40
C ASN A 121 -4.85 -10.43 4.76
N ASN A 122 -5.25 -11.40 5.59
CA ASN A 122 -4.40 -12.47 6.11
C ASN A 122 -4.43 -13.74 5.28
N ALA A 123 -5.49 -13.98 4.50
CA ALA A 123 -5.59 -15.18 3.70
C ALA A 123 -4.37 -15.38 2.79
N GLY A 124 -3.90 -16.63 2.75
CA GLY A 124 -2.78 -17.03 1.94
C GLY A 124 -2.98 -18.46 1.45
N PHE A 125 -2.43 -18.76 0.29
CA PHE A 125 -2.41 -20.06 -0.34
C PHE A 125 -1.08 -20.23 -1.08
N LYS A 126 -0.47 -21.41 -0.98
CA LYS A 126 0.69 -21.80 -1.78
C LYS A 126 0.30 -23.09 -2.49
N GLU A 127 0.11 -23.00 -3.79
CA GLU A 127 -0.13 -24.17 -4.62
C GLU A 127 1.15 -25.03 -4.64
N LYS A 128 1.00 -26.34 -4.44
CA LYS A 128 2.12 -27.30 -4.41
C LYS A 128 2.30 -28.02 -5.73
N GLU A 129 1.20 -28.52 -6.26
CA GLU A 129 1.12 -29.17 -7.56
C GLU A 129 0.39 -28.24 -8.50
N ARG A 130 0.84 -28.22 -9.76
CA ARG A 130 0.29 -27.31 -10.74
C ARG A 130 -1.16 -27.69 -11.05
N SER A 131 -2.09 -26.83 -10.65
CA SER A 131 -3.50 -26.98 -10.99
C SER A 131 -3.85 -26.20 -12.26
N PRO A 132 -4.95 -26.56 -12.95
CA PRO A 132 -5.51 -25.73 -13.99
C PRO A 132 -5.78 -24.32 -13.49
N HIS A 133 -5.63 -23.33 -14.38
CA HIS A 133 -6.02 -21.96 -14.10
C HIS A 133 -7.49 -21.87 -13.65
N THR A 134 -7.77 -20.90 -12.79
CA THR A 134 -9.12 -20.56 -12.35
C THR A 134 -9.97 -20.10 -13.53
N LYS A 135 -11.28 -19.94 -13.31
CA LYS A 135 -12.21 -19.39 -14.31
C LYS A 135 -11.85 -17.98 -14.81
N TYR A 136 -10.89 -17.32 -14.14
CA TYR A 136 -10.37 -15.99 -14.48
C TYR A 136 -9.01 -16.04 -15.21
N GLY A 137 -8.52 -17.22 -15.61
CA GLY A 137 -7.30 -17.36 -16.40
C GLY A 137 -5.99 -17.23 -15.60
N VAL A 138 -6.06 -17.28 -14.27
CA VAL A 138 -4.90 -17.14 -13.37
C VAL A 138 -4.76 -18.35 -12.45
N SER A 139 -3.57 -18.60 -11.90
CA SER A 139 -3.39 -19.69 -10.91
C SER A 139 -4.15 -19.40 -9.61
N ARG A 140 -4.42 -20.46 -8.82
CA ARG A 140 -5.14 -20.31 -7.55
C ARG A 140 -4.34 -19.47 -6.56
N THR A 141 -3.01 -19.58 -6.60
CA THR A 141 -2.09 -18.77 -5.80
C THR A 141 -2.30 -17.28 -6.05
N TRP A 142 -2.30 -16.84 -7.31
CA TRP A 142 -2.55 -15.43 -7.67
C TRP A 142 -3.95 -14.96 -7.28
N GLN A 143 -4.95 -15.81 -7.51
CA GLN A 143 -6.34 -15.53 -7.18
C GLN A 143 -6.53 -15.28 -5.67
N VAL A 144 -6.01 -16.16 -4.82
CA VAL A 144 -6.19 -16.09 -3.37
C VAL A 144 -5.28 -15.05 -2.70
N ASN A 145 -4.02 -14.96 -3.12
CA ASN A 145 -3.03 -14.12 -2.43
C ASN A 145 -3.07 -12.65 -2.88
N PHE A 146 -3.55 -12.37 -4.09
CA PHE A 146 -3.51 -11.04 -4.67
C PHE A 146 -4.87 -10.55 -5.15
N LEU A 147 -5.52 -11.20 -6.12
CA LEU A 147 -6.75 -10.67 -6.74
C LEU A 147 -7.93 -10.59 -5.76
N GLY A 148 -8.09 -11.59 -4.90
CA GLY A 148 -9.11 -11.60 -3.86
C GLY A 148 -8.97 -10.43 -2.86
N PRO A 149 -7.83 -10.30 -2.17
CA PRO A 149 -7.53 -9.15 -1.31
C PRO A 149 -7.64 -7.80 -2.03
N PHE A 150 -7.15 -7.72 -3.28
CA PHE A 150 -7.27 -6.54 -4.13
C PHE A 150 -8.73 -6.14 -4.33
N LEU A 151 -9.58 -7.05 -4.83
CA LEU A 151 -10.99 -6.78 -5.06
C LEU A 151 -11.70 -6.37 -3.76
N LEU A 152 -11.50 -7.14 -2.69
CA LEU A 152 -12.13 -6.87 -1.40
C LEU A 152 -11.79 -5.47 -0.88
N THR A 153 -10.51 -5.11 -0.89
CA THR A 153 -10.09 -3.79 -0.43
C THR A 153 -10.60 -2.68 -1.34
N GLU A 154 -10.50 -2.83 -2.67
CA GLU A 154 -11.01 -1.81 -3.60
C GLU A 154 -12.52 -1.59 -3.47
N MET A 155 -13.31 -2.66 -3.28
CA MET A 155 -14.75 -2.54 -3.05
C MET A 155 -15.06 -1.81 -1.73
N LEU A 156 -14.40 -2.21 -0.63
CA LEU A 156 -14.58 -1.55 0.66
C LEU A 156 -14.17 -0.08 0.61
N CYS A 157 -13.10 0.26 -0.14
CA CYS A 157 -12.70 1.65 -0.33
C CYS A 157 -13.77 2.43 -1.11
N ARG A 158 -14.29 1.87 -2.21
CA ARG A 158 -15.36 2.50 -3.01
C ARG A 158 -16.64 2.73 -2.21
N LEU A 159 -17.10 1.73 -1.46
CA LEU A 159 -18.30 1.83 -0.61
C LEU A 159 -18.14 2.91 0.46
N ARG A 160 -16.93 3.06 1.03
CA ARG A 160 -16.66 4.10 2.03
C ARG A 160 -16.49 5.49 1.43
N GLU A 161 -15.93 5.61 0.22
CA GLU A 161 -15.82 6.91 -0.48
C GLU A 161 -17.19 7.50 -0.82
N THR A 162 -18.19 6.66 -1.10
CA THR A 162 -19.55 7.12 -1.45
C THR A 162 -20.36 7.63 -0.26
N ASP A 163 -20.06 7.16 0.95
CA ASP A 163 -20.86 7.44 2.15
C ASP A 163 -20.30 8.56 3.06
N GLY A 164 -19.26 9.26 2.61
CA GLY A 164 -18.64 10.38 3.32
C GLY A 164 -17.50 9.98 4.27
N PRO A 165 -16.79 10.96 4.88
CA PRO A 165 -15.59 10.69 5.67
C PRO A 165 -15.93 9.96 6.97
N CYS A 166 -15.84 8.64 6.91
CA CYS A 166 -15.86 7.78 8.09
C CYS A 166 -14.41 7.57 8.54
N PHE A 167 -14.16 7.76 9.84
CA PHE A 167 -12.92 7.60 10.64
C PHE A 167 -11.74 6.82 10.03
N PRO A 168 -10.50 7.12 10.50
CA PRO A 168 -9.31 6.42 10.02
C PRO A 168 -9.47 4.90 10.14
N ALA A 169 -9.32 4.20 9.01
CA ALA A 169 -9.29 2.74 9.00
C ALA A 169 -7.99 2.25 8.38
N SER A 170 -7.44 1.21 8.99
CA SER A 170 -6.16 0.63 8.58
C SER A 170 -6.40 -0.66 7.79
N VAL A 171 -5.79 -0.75 6.62
CA VAL A 171 -5.75 -1.98 5.82
C VAL A 171 -4.38 -2.60 5.99
N ILE A 172 -4.33 -3.83 6.51
CA ILE A 172 -3.10 -4.58 6.76
C ILE A 172 -3.03 -5.77 5.80
N ASN A 173 -2.08 -5.70 4.88
CA ASN A 173 -1.81 -6.75 3.90
C ASN A 173 -0.72 -7.69 4.42
N VAL A 174 -1.05 -8.97 4.59
CA VAL A 174 -0.08 -9.96 5.09
C VAL A 174 0.76 -10.50 3.92
N ALA A 175 1.95 -9.93 3.80
CA ALA A 175 2.99 -10.33 2.85
C ALA A 175 3.84 -11.48 3.41
N SER A 176 4.94 -11.80 2.72
CA SER A 176 5.90 -12.82 3.14
C SER A 176 7.29 -12.38 2.74
N GLY A 177 8.30 -12.82 3.52
CA GLY A 177 9.74 -12.66 3.23
C GLY A 177 10.24 -13.40 1.98
N HIS A 178 9.38 -14.14 1.28
CA HIS A 178 9.70 -14.76 -0.01
C HIS A 178 9.51 -13.80 -1.19
N GLU A 179 9.01 -12.58 -0.96
CA GLU A 179 8.91 -11.53 -1.99
C GLU A 179 10.26 -11.22 -2.64
N SER A 180 11.37 -11.40 -1.91
CA SER A 180 12.72 -11.19 -2.43
C SER A 180 13.13 -12.19 -3.50
N GLU A 181 12.46 -13.35 -3.58
CA GLU A 181 12.70 -14.39 -4.58
C GLU A 181 11.85 -14.20 -5.84
N SER A 182 11.01 -13.17 -5.87
CA SER A 182 10.11 -12.91 -6.99
C SER A 182 10.84 -12.32 -8.18
N ASN A 183 10.47 -12.79 -9.36
CA ASN A 183 10.90 -12.28 -10.66
C ASN A 183 9.81 -11.43 -11.34
N LEU A 184 8.91 -10.83 -10.56
CA LEU A 184 7.82 -10.03 -11.08
C LEU A 184 8.34 -8.76 -11.78
N ASP A 185 8.19 -8.74 -13.10
CA ASP A 185 8.52 -7.63 -13.99
C ASP A 185 7.39 -7.37 -15.01
N GLU A 186 7.59 -6.42 -15.92
CA GLU A 186 6.59 -6.08 -16.95
C GLU A 186 6.30 -7.27 -17.87
N ALA A 187 7.33 -8.05 -18.23
CA ALA A 187 7.20 -9.19 -19.15
C ALA A 187 6.37 -10.32 -18.52
N LEU A 188 6.56 -10.60 -17.22
CA LEU A 188 5.77 -11.58 -16.51
C LEU A 188 4.30 -11.14 -16.36
N LEU A 189 4.05 -9.84 -16.15
CA LEU A 189 2.69 -9.29 -16.13
C LEU A 189 2.01 -9.42 -17.50
N GLU A 190 2.72 -9.15 -18.59
CA GLU A 190 2.21 -9.35 -19.95
C GLU A 190 1.92 -10.83 -20.24
N ALA A 191 2.80 -11.74 -19.77
CA ALA A 191 2.57 -13.17 -19.87
C ALA A 191 1.32 -13.61 -19.08
N LEU A 192 1.17 -13.13 -17.84
CA LEU A 192 -0.02 -13.33 -17.01
C LEU A 192 -1.29 -12.81 -17.66
N ALA A 193 -1.25 -11.60 -18.24
CA ALA A 193 -2.37 -11.01 -18.95
C ALA A 193 -2.74 -11.78 -20.22
N GLY A 194 -1.73 -12.35 -20.91
CA GLY A 194 -1.90 -13.21 -22.07
C GLY A 194 -2.34 -14.64 -21.75
N GLY A 195 -2.65 -14.96 -20.49
CA GLY A 195 -3.05 -16.30 -20.06
C GLY A 195 -1.93 -17.33 -20.19
N ARG A 196 -0.67 -16.90 -20.23
CA ARG A 196 0.49 -17.77 -20.29
C ARG A 196 0.88 -18.22 -18.89
N GLU A 197 1.37 -19.44 -18.84
CA GLU A 197 1.87 -20.10 -17.66
C GLU A 197 2.99 -19.31 -16.95
N THR A 198 2.86 -19.12 -15.64
CA THR A 198 3.85 -18.42 -14.80
C THR A 198 4.96 -19.30 -14.25
N THR A 199 5.97 -18.62 -13.69
CA THR A 199 7.24 -19.17 -13.18
C THR A 199 7.07 -20.18 -12.04
N SER A 200 8.15 -20.88 -11.67
CA SER A 200 8.23 -21.71 -10.46
C SER A 200 8.04 -20.95 -9.13
N HIS A 201 7.94 -19.61 -9.16
CA HIS A 201 7.91 -18.72 -7.99
C HIS A 201 6.57 -17.99 -7.82
N GLU A 202 5.44 -18.55 -8.29
CA GLU A 202 4.12 -17.89 -8.25
C GLU A 202 3.73 -17.37 -6.86
N TYR A 203 4.09 -18.10 -5.80
CA TYR A 203 3.84 -17.64 -4.44
C TYR A 203 4.61 -16.36 -4.10
N ALA A 204 5.91 -16.33 -4.40
CA ALA A 204 6.74 -15.14 -4.22
C ALA A 204 6.22 -13.97 -5.06
N ASP A 205 5.86 -14.23 -6.32
CA ASP A 205 5.32 -13.23 -7.25
C ASP A 205 4.00 -12.65 -6.73
N SER A 206 3.09 -13.48 -6.24
CA SER A 206 1.81 -13.03 -5.65
C SER A 206 2.01 -12.16 -4.40
N LYS A 207 3.01 -12.49 -3.57
CA LYS A 207 3.32 -11.71 -2.36
C LYS A 207 4.04 -10.41 -2.69
N ARG A 208 4.89 -10.37 -3.73
CA ARG A 208 5.46 -9.13 -4.26
C ARG A 208 4.39 -8.24 -4.89
N ALA A 209 3.47 -8.81 -5.65
CA ALA A 209 2.34 -8.08 -6.23
C ALA A 209 1.52 -7.35 -5.17
N LEU A 210 1.24 -8.01 -4.04
CA LEU A 210 0.54 -7.40 -2.90
C LEU A 210 1.30 -6.17 -2.34
N LEU A 211 2.63 -6.23 -2.26
CA LEU A 211 3.46 -5.10 -1.83
C LEU A 211 3.46 -3.95 -2.84
N LEU A 212 3.61 -4.26 -4.14
CA LEU A 212 3.58 -3.28 -5.22
C LEU A 212 2.23 -2.57 -5.33
N TRP A 213 1.12 -3.29 -5.13
CA TRP A 213 -0.20 -2.68 -5.04
C TRP A 213 -0.32 -1.81 -3.78
N THR A 214 0.14 -2.30 -2.62
CA THR A 214 0.12 -1.50 -1.38
C THR A 214 0.92 -0.21 -1.54
N SER A 215 2.06 -0.24 -2.23
CA SER A 215 2.91 0.95 -2.43
C SER A 215 2.21 2.03 -3.24
N VAL A 216 1.52 1.66 -4.32
CA VAL A 216 0.80 2.60 -5.18
C VAL A 216 -0.51 3.06 -4.52
N ARG A 217 -1.27 2.13 -3.95
CA ARG A 217 -2.63 2.40 -3.49
C ARG A 217 -2.67 3.12 -2.14
N SER A 218 -1.72 2.83 -1.24
CA SER A 218 -1.66 3.46 0.09
C SER A 218 -1.64 4.99 0.04
N GLN A 219 -0.99 5.57 -0.96
CA GLN A 219 -0.92 7.02 -1.13
C GLN A 219 -2.28 7.61 -1.51
N SER A 220 -2.97 7.01 -2.49
CA SER A 220 -4.29 7.45 -2.93
C SER A 220 -5.33 7.33 -1.82
N LEU A 221 -5.35 6.19 -1.12
CA LEU A 221 -6.30 5.92 -0.03
C LEU A 221 -6.14 6.89 1.15
N ALA A 222 -4.89 7.19 1.52
CA ALA A 222 -4.61 8.13 2.60
C ALA A 222 -5.10 9.55 2.26
N LEU A 223 -5.04 9.94 0.97
CA LEU A 223 -5.43 11.27 0.51
C LEU A 223 -6.94 11.44 0.35
N LYS A 224 -7.67 10.39 -0.02
CA LYS A 224 -9.11 10.45 -0.34
C LYS A 224 -10.01 10.24 0.87
N GLY A 225 -9.63 9.37 1.82
CA GLY A 225 -10.56 8.87 2.82
C GLY A 225 -9.98 8.55 4.20
N ASN A 226 -8.80 9.07 4.55
CA ASN A 226 -8.08 8.70 5.79
C ASN A 226 -7.91 7.18 5.94
N LEU A 227 -7.73 6.49 4.82
CA LEU A 227 -7.51 5.04 4.76
C LEU A 227 -6.02 4.76 4.67
N PHE A 228 -5.49 4.01 5.63
CA PHE A 228 -4.05 3.76 5.72
C PHE A 228 -3.75 2.30 5.40
N ALA A 229 -3.19 2.06 4.21
CA ALA A 229 -2.78 0.71 3.81
C ALA A 229 -1.30 0.47 4.16
N HIS A 230 -1.03 -0.67 4.80
CA HIS A 230 0.28 -1.14 5.21
C HIS A 230 0.46 -2.62 4.84
N ALA A 231 1.71 -3.07 4.79
CA ALA A 231 2.04 -4.46 4.63
C ALA A 231 2.86 -4.99 5.80
N VAL A 232 2.68 -6.26 6.13
CA VAL A 232 3.40 -6.94 7.21
C VAL A 232 3.87 -8.31 6.75
N SER A 233 5.14 -8.63 6.98
CA SER A 233 5.65 -9.99 6.91
C SER A 233 5.83 -10.50 8.35
N PRO A 234 5.02 -11.46 8.82
CA PRO A 234 5.05 -11.93 10.21
C PRO A 234 6.27 -12.81 10.54
N GLY A 235 7.22 -12.95 9.60
CA GLY A 235 8.36 -13.85 9.71
C GLY A 235 8.02 -15.31 9.40
N LYS A 236 8.97 -16.22 9.65
CA LYS A 236 8.76 -17.66 9.52
C LYS A 236 7.96 -18.17 10.72
N VAL A 237 6.64 -18.13 10.63
CA VAL A 237 5.74 -18.61 11.68
C VAL A 237 5.45 -20.09 11.47
N ASP A 238 5.49 -20.87 12.56
CA ASP A 238 5.14 -22.30 12.55
C ASP A 238 3.64 -22.47 12.28
N THR A 239 3.27 -22.50 11.00
CA THR A 239 1.90 -22.66 10.52
C THR A 239 1.81 -23.85 9.59
N ARG A 240 0.59 -24.40 9.46
CA ARG A 240 0.30 -25.50 8.52
C ARG A 240 0.76 -25.25 7.07
N PHE A 241 0.93 -23.99 6.67
CA PHE A 241 1.47 -23.58 5.37
C PHE A 241 2.86 -24.18 5.03
N GLY A 242 3.71 -24.45 6.03
CA GLY A 242 5.02 -25.10 5.82
C GLY A 242 5.09 -26.57 6.22
N CYS A 243 3.99 -27.13 6.75
CA CYS A 243 4.00 -28.45 7.39
C CYS A 243 3.91 -29.61 6.41
N GLU A 244 3.49 -29.33 5.20
CA GLU A 244 2.79 -30.30 4.38
C GLU A 244 3.76 -31.00 3.39
N GLU A 245 5.06 -30.70 3.51
CA GLU A 245 6.19 -31.36 2.83
C GLU A 245 6.94 -32.36 3.76
N ILE A 246 6.59 -32.39 5.05
CA ILE A 246 7.29 -33.22 6.05
C ILE A 246 6.35 -34.38 6.47
N PRO A 247 6.77 -35.66 6.33
CA PRO A 247 6.01 -36.78 6.84
C PRO A 247 5.66 -36.58 8.33
N TRP A 248 4.43 -36.95 8.73
CA TRP A 248 3.89 -36.67 10.08
C TRP A 248 4.81 -37.11 11.23
N TRP A 249 5.58 -38.19 11.04
CA TRP A 249 6.57 -38.67 12.01
C TRP A 249 7.77 -37.73 12.09
N LEU A 250 8.37 -37.31 10.97
CA LEU A 250 9.42 -36.28 10.91
C LEU A 250 8.93 -34.93 11.49
N TRP A 251 7.64 -34.61 11.32
CA TRP A 251 7.05 -33.39 11.87
C TRP A 251 7.07 -33.38 13.41
N ILE A 252 6.78 -34.52 14.04
CA ILE A 252 6.85 -34.71 15.50
C ILE A 252 8.30 -34.62 15.98
N TRP A 253 9.23 -35.33 15.31
CA TRP A 253 10.64 -35.37 15.71
C TRP A 253 11.39 -34.06 15.45
N SER A 254 10.96 -33.26 14.46
CA SER A 254 11.54 -31.94 14.16
C SER A 254 11.04 -30.83 15.10
N ALA A 255 10.06 -31.08 15.97
CA ALA A 255 9.45 -30.06 16.83
C ALA A 255 10.45 -29.20 17.62
N PRO A 256 11.51 -29.74 18.26
CA PRO A 256 12.49 -28.92 18.97
C PRO A 256 13.23 -27.94 18.06
N ALA A 257 13.68 -28.42 16.90
CA ALA A 257 14.39 -27.62 15.91
C ALA A 257 13.45 -26.58 15.27
N ARG A 258 12.18 -26.95 15.03
CA ARG A 258 11.17 -26.04 14.51
C ARG A 258 10.82 -24.94 15.51
N ILE A 259 10.65 -25.29 16.78
CA ILE A 259 10.35 -24.33 17.85
C ILE A 259 11.48 -23.31 18.02
N LEU A 260 12.73 -23.72 17.77
CA LEU A 260 13.88 -22.82 17.79
C LEU A 260 13.96 -21.93 16.53
N MET A 261 13.68 -22.49 15.34
CA MET A 261 13.81 -21.79 14.06
C MET A 261 12.61 -20.93 13.67
N PHE A 262 11.41 -21.27 14.14
CA PHE A 262 10.16 -20.61 13.77
C PHE A 262 9.60 -19.78 14.93
N ARG A 263 8.86 -18.75 14.56
CA ARG A 263 8.07 -17.93 15.50
C ARG A 263 6.76 -18.62 15.84
N THR A 264 6.25 -18.32 17.02
CA THR A 264 4.94 -18.77 17.47
C THR A 264 3.83 -18.06 16.71
N VAL A 265 2.66 -18.71 16.63
CA VAL A 265 1.47 -18.12 16.00
C VAL A 265 1.05 -16.81 16.69
N SER A 266 1.21 -16.73 18.02
CA SER A 266 0.91 -15.52 18.79
C SER A 266 1.88 -14.36 18.47
N GLU A 267 3.16 -14.63 18.22
CA GLU A 267 4.11 -13.60 17.75
C GLU A 267 3.73 -13.10 16.36
N GLY A 268 3.34 -13.99 15.44
CA GLY A 268 2.86 -13.61 14.11
C GLY A 268 1.59 -12.75 14.17
N ALA A 269 0.64 -13.11 15.05
CA ALA A 269 -0.57 -12.34 15.27
C ALA A 269 -0.27 -10.95 15.86
N LEU A 270 0.68 -10.87 16.82
CA LEU A 270 1.14 -9.61 17.38
C LEU A 270 1.73 -8.70 16.30
N SER A 271 2.60 -9.20 15.42
CA SER A 271 3.20 -8.40 14.34
C SER A 271 2.14 -7.76 13.44
N ILE A 272 1.10 -8.52 13.07
CA ILE A 272 0.01 -8.02 12.23
C ILE A 272 -0.82 -6.97 12.99
N ALA A 273 -1.22 -7.28 14.24
CA ALA A 273 -2.01 -6.37 15.05
C ALA A 273 -1.25 -5.07 15.35
N ALA A 274 0.02 -5.17 15.72
CA ALA A 274 0.86 -4.01 16.03
C ALA A 274 0.99 -3.06 14.85
N ALA A 275 1.06 -3.55 13.62
CA ALA A 275 1.11 -2.70 12.43
C ALA A 275 -0.17 -1.87 12.23
N GLY A 276 -1.35 -2.41 12.57
CA GLY A 276 -2.61 -1.68 12.45
C GLY A 276 -3.02 -0.89 13.69
N LEU A 277 -2.53 -1.24 14.88
CA LEU A 277 -2.85 -0.57 16.14
C LEU A 277 -1.97 0.64 16.45
N ARG A 278 -0.82 0.80 15.78
CA ARG A 278 0.11 1.90 16.03
C ARG A 278 -0.54 3.25 15.70
N LYS A 279 -0.35 4.25 16.57
CA LYS A 279 -0.71 5.67 16.28
C LYS A 279 -0.05 6.21 15.01
N GLN A 280 1.11 5.67 14.64
CA GLN A 280 1.79 6.02 13.39
C GLN A 280 1.10 5.44 12.15
N ALA A 281 0.35 4.34 12.28
CA ALA A 281 -0.44 3.78 11.19
C ALA A 281 -1.59 4.70 10.79
N THR A 282 -2.02 5.62 11.67
CA THR A 282 -2.99 6.67 11.35
C THR A 282 -2.34 7.96 10.84
N SER A 283 -1.01 8.02 10.73
CA SER A 283 -0.28 9.21 10.29
C SER A 283 0.72 8.99 9.15
N LYS A 284 1.14 7.76 8.94
CA LYS A 284 1.99 7.31 7.85
C LYS A 284 1.25 6.24 7.08
N PHE A 285 1.49 6.14 5.77
CA PHE A 285 0.88 5.15 4.89
C PHE A 285 1.97 4.42 4.10
N GLY A 286 1.65 3.21 3.62
CA GLY A 286 2.54 2.45 2.74
C GLY A 286 3.80 1.97 3.44
N GLN A 287 3.73 1.67 4.73
CA GLN A 287 4.85 1.08 5.47
C GLN A 287 4.83 -0.43 5.35
N TYR A 288 6.01 -1.02 5.19
CA TYR A 288 6.23 -2.46 5.23
C TYR A 288 6.97 -2.82 6.51
N PHE A 289 6.34 -3.64 7.33
CA PHE A 289 6.92 -4.15 8.56
C PHE A 289 7.39 -5.57 8.37
N ARG A 290 8.62 -5.85 8.81
CA ARG A 290 9.09 -7.23 9.01
C ARG A 290 8.98 -7.47 10.49
N GLU A 291 8.10 -8.39 10.85
CA GLU A 291 7.73 -8.66 12.24
C GLU A 291 7.17 -7.38 12.87
N GLU A 292 7.84 -6.79 13.86
CA GLU A 292 7.42 -5.53 14.49
C GLU A 292 8.27 -4.33 14.03
N GLU A 293 9.32 -4.56 13.24
CA GLU A 293 10.25 -3.52 12.81
C GLU A 293 9.86 -2.95 11.45
N LEU A 294 10.05 -1.63 11.29
CA LEU A 294 9.86 -0.99 10.00
C LEU A 294 10.99 -1.41 9.07
N ALA A 295 10.68 -2.25 8.09
CA ALA A 295 11.64 -2.71 7.11
C ALA A 295 11.81 -1.70 5.97
N GLU A 296 10.69 -1.27 5.38
CA GLU A 296 10.70 -0.39 4.20
C GLU A 296 9.54 0.62 4.25
N ASP A 297 9.78 1.80 3.71
CA ASP A 297 8.72 2.73 3.29
C ASP A 297 8.40 2.45 1.81
N LEU A 298 7.36 1.65 1.56
CA LEU A 298 7.06 1.13 0.22
C LEU A 298 6.88 2.25 -0.81
N VAL A 299 6.31 3.38 -0.40
CA VAL A 299 6.05 4.52 -1.28
C VAL A 299 7.35 5.14 -1.79
N ILE A 300 8.42 5.15 -0.99
CA ILE A 300 9.74 5.68 -1.38
C ILE A 300 10.53 4.60 -2.11
N TRP A 301 10.66 3.44 -1.47
CA TRP A 301 11.62 2.42 -1.88
C TRP A 301 11.20 1.70 -3.16
N ARG A 302 9.89 1.58 -3.42
CA ARG A 302 9.35 0.93 -4.61
C ARG A 302 9.00 1.91 -5.74
N MET A 303 9.38 3.19 -5.63
CA MET A 303 9.21 4.16 -6.73
C MET A 303 9.83 3.72 -8.06
N PRO A 304 11.03 3.09 -8.11
CA PRO A 304 11.60 2.62 -9.37
C PRO A 304 10.72 1.58 -10.08
N GLU A 305 9.95 0.81 -9.31
CA GLU A 305 9.05 -0.24 -9.79
C GLU A 305 7.63 0.29 -10.05
N LYS A 306 7.41 1.60 -9.95
CA LYS A 306 6.08 2.22 -10.07
C LYS A 306 5.37 1.84 -11.37
N ARG A 307 6.10 1.69 -12.48
CA ARG A 307 5.53 1.31 -13.78
C ARG A 307 4.92 -0.09 -13.74
N VAL A 308 5.67 -1.07 -13.22
CA VAL A 308 5.21 -2.45 -12.98
C VAL A 308 3.99 -2.44 -12.05
N SER A 309 4.04 -1.68 -10.95
CA SER A 309 2.92 -1.58 -10.01
C SER A 309 1.65 -1.03 -10.66
N VAL A 310 1.76 -0.02 -11.54
CA VAL A 310 0.60 0.56 -12.23
C VAL A 310 0.01 -0.42 -13.25
N GLN A 311 0.86 -1.13 -14.01
CA GLN A 311 0.40 -2.17 -14.92
C GLN A 311 -0.31 -3.30 -14.15
N LEU A 312 0.26 -3.74 -13.03
CA LEU A 312 -0.33 -4.74 -12.15
C LEU A 312 -1.74 -4.32 -11.69
N VAL A 313 -1.91 -3.07 -11.24
CA VAL A 313 -3.23 -2.57 -10.80
C VAL A 313 -4.22 -2.51 -11.96
N ARG A 314 -3.78 -2.09 -13.15
CA ARG A 314 -4.62 -2.07 -14.36
C ARG A 314 -5.08 -3.46 -14.73
N TRP A 315 -4.16 -4.43 -14.78
CA TRP A 315 -4.46 -5.82 -15.05
C TRP A 315 -5.43 -6.39 -14.01
N ALA A 316 -5.16 -6.19 -12.72
CA ALA A 316 -6.03 -6.66 -11.64
C ALA A 316 -7.45 -6.08 -11.76
N SER A 317 -7.56 -4.79 -12.11
CA SER A 317 -8.84 -4.11 -12.31
C SER A 317 -9.62 -4.65 -13.51
N GLN A 318 -8.93 -5.08 -14.58
CA GLN A 318 -9.53 -5.72 -15.75
C GLN A 318 -10.04 -7.12 -15.41
N VAL A 319 -9.21 -7.96 -14.79
CA VAL A 319 -9.55 -9.35 -14.45
C VAL A 319 -10.73 -9.40 -13.46
N THR A 320 -10.76 -8.49 -12.49
CA THR A 320 -11.84 -8.40 -11.50
C THR A 320 -13.08 -7.67 -12.01
N SER A 321 -13.09 -7.24 -13.28
CA SER A 321 -14.18 -6.46 -13.90
C SER A 321 -14.49 -5.13 -13.17
N LEU A 322 -13.61 -4.64 -12.30
CA LEU A 322 -13.72 -3.32 -11.67
C LEU A 322 -13.61 -2.17 -12.68
N ASN A 323 -13.18 -2.46 -13.91
CA ASN A 323 -13.04 -1.54 -15.03
C ASN A 323 -13.59 -2.16 -16.34
N PRO A 324 -14.86 -1.91 -16.73
CA PRO A 324 -15.57 -2.68 -17.76
C PRO A 324 -15.32 -2.21 -19.22
N ARG A 325 -14.22 -1.53 -19.52
CA ARG A 325 -13.92 -1.06 -20.90
C ARG A 325 -13.75 -2.19 -21.94
N MET A 326 -13.77 -3.46 -21.55
CA MET A 326 -13.62 -4.62 -22.46
C MET A 326 -14.58 -5.76 -22.04
N GLY A 327 -15.87 -5.64 -22.36
CA GLY A 327 -16.80 -6.78 -22.46
C GLY A 327 -17.28 -7.48 -21.18
N GLY A 328 -16.91 -7.00 -19.99
CA GLY A 328 -17.44 -7.50 -18.71
C GLY A 328 -18.83 -6.93 -18.38
N ARG A 329 -19.69 -7.73 -17.71
CA ARG A 329 -20.97 -7.22 -17.17
C ARG A 329 -20.69 -6.11 -16.14
N PRO A 330 -21.49 -5.03 -16.10
CA PRO A 330 -21.32 -3.96 -15.11
C PRO A 330 -21.45 -4.48 -13.67
N LEU A 331 -20.66 -3.94 -12.74
CA LEU A 331 -20.86 -4.17 -11.30
C LEU A 331 -22.17 -3.51 -10.86
N ASP A 332 -23.09 -4.32 -10.31
CA ASP A 332 -24.27 -3.83 -9.61
C ASP A 332 -23.95 -3.66 -8.12
N ILE A 333 -23.46 -2.47 -7.76
CA ILE A 333 -23.21 -2.11 -6.36
C ILE A 333 -24.52 -1.54 -5.81
N GLY A 334 -25.33 -2.39 -5.18
CA GLY A 334 -26.47 -1.96 -4.37
C GLY A 334 -27.49 -1.09 -5.11
N GLY A 335 -27.77 -1.36 -6.40
CA GLY A 335 -28.86 -0.72 -7.13
C GLY A 335 -28.59 0.72 -7.59
N ARG A 336 -27.33 1.18 -7.66
CA ARG A 336 -26.98 2.49 -8.26
C ARG A 336 -25.97 2.31 -9.41
N SER A 337 -26.46 2.48 -10.63
CA SER A 337 -25.65 2.51 -11.85
C SER A 337 -24.82 3.80 -11.88
N LEU A 338 -23.51 3.70 -11.65
CA LEU A 338 -22.56 4.79 -11.88
C LEU A 338 -21.84 4.54 -13.22
N SER A 339 -21.67 5.59 -14.02
CA SER A 339 -21.17 5.47 -15.39
C SER A 339 -19.71 4.99 -15.42
N ILE A 340 -19.42 4.13 -16.38
CA ILE A 340 -18.09 3.53 -16.63
C ILE A 340 -17.02 4.61 -16.86
N THR A 341 -17.43 5.77 -17.35
CA THR A 341 -16.57 6.92 -17.65
C THR A 341 -16.08 7.62 -16.38
N ASP A 342 -16.92 7.69 -15.33
CA ASP A 342 -16.54 8.27 -14.03
C ASP A 342 -15.55 7.39 -13.26
N LEU A 343 -15.63 6.06 -13.47
CA LEU A 343 -14.77 5.05 -12.84
C LEU A 343 -13.34 5.07 -13.39
N VAL A 344 -13.17 5.35 -14.69
CA VAL A 344 -11.86 5.46 -15.33
C VAL A 344 -11.20 6.79 -15.02
N ASN A 345 -11.96 7.90 -15.07
CA ASN A 345 -11.43 9.22 -14.75
C ASN A 345 -10.94 9.30 -13.28
N LYS A 346 -11.62 8.66 -12.33
CA LYS A 346 -11.16 8.58 -10.92
C LYS A 346 -9.91 7.73 -10.70
N ALA A 347 -9.72 6.67 -11.49
CA ALA A 347 -8.54 5.81 -11.43
C ALA A 347 -7.33 6.43 -12.15
N GLU A 348 -7.56 7.28 -13.15
CA GLU A 348 -6.53 8.04 -13.86
C GLU A 348 -6.12 9.32 -13.10
N GLU A 349 -7.04 10.00 -12.42
CA GLU A 349 -6.73 11.06 -11.43
C GLU A 349 -5.87 10.54 -10.26
N ASP A 350 -5.98 9.24 -9.93
CA ASP A 350 -5.23 8.56 -8.88
C ASP A 350 -3.75 8.29 -9.22
N VAL A 351 -3.33 8.46 -10.47
CA VAL A 351 -1.94 8.17 -10.92
C VAL A 351 -0.91 9.17 -10.36
N TRP A 352 -1.38 10.29 -9.80
CA TRP A 352 -0.53 11.42 -9.44
C TRP A 352 -0.77 11.89 -8.02
N SER A 353 0.12 11.53 -7.09
CA SER A 353 0.43 12.42 -5.97
C SER A 353 1.94 12.54 -5.80
N SER A 354 2.45 13.74 -6.04
CA SER A 354 3.83 14.14 -5.80
C SER A 354 4.17 14.06 -4.30
N ALA A 355 5.48 14.02 -3.99
CA ALA A 355 6.02 14.07 -2.63
C ALA A 355 5.49 15.28 -1.81
N GLU A 356 5.03 16.33 -2.49
CA GLU A 356 4.33 17.50 -1.98
C GLU A 356 3.10 17.21 -1.11
N ARG A 357 2.28 16.21 -1.47
CA ARG A 357 1.08 15.89 -0.67
C ARG A 357 1.43 15.25 0.68
N ARG A 358 2.65 14.72 0.80
CA ARG A 358 3.20 14.13 2.03
C ARG A 358 3.51 15.19 3.09
N TRP A 359 3.91 16.40 2.65
CA TRP A 359 4.19 17.53 3.54
C TRP A 359 2.91 18.12 4.14
N ARG A 360 1.88 18.36 3.30
CA ARG A 360 0.58 18.88 3.76
C ARG A 360 -0.09 18.00 4.82
N PHE A 361 0.11 16.68 4.77
CA PHE A 361 -0.46 15.76 5.74
C PHE A 361 0.23 15.86 7.11
N GLN A 362 1.55 16.06 7.13
CA GLN A 362 2.28 16.32 8.38
C GLN A 362 1.84 17.65 9.02
N GLU A 363 1.61 18.71 8.25
CA GLU A 363 1.12 19.99 8.80
C GLU A 363 -0.30 19.90 9.38
N ARG A 364 -1.22 19.16 8.74
CA ARG A 364 -2.59 18.98 9.27
C ARG A 364 -2.65 18.18 10.58
N GLN A 365 -1.71 17.28 10.82
CA GLN A 365 -1.66 16.52 12.09
C GLN A 365 -0.97 17.25 13.24
N VAL A 366 -0.28 18.36 12.97
CA VAL A 366 0.42 19.16 14.00
C VAL A 366 -0.51 20.19 14.66
N SER A 367 -1.74 20.36 14.17
CA SER A 367 -2.77 21.12 14.89
C SER A 367 -3.33 20.29 16.06
N PRO A 368 -3.18 20.70 17.33
CA PRO A 368 -3.69 19.95 18.46
C PRO A 368 -5.23 19.94 18.47
N PRO A 369 -5.88 18.88 18.97
CA PRO A 369 -7.31 18.88 19.21
C PRO A 369 -7.58 19.64 20.51
N ASN A 370 -7.64 20.96 20.44
CA ASN A 370 -8.37 21.83 21.38
C ASN A 370 -8.17 23.31 20.96
N ALA A 371 -9.20 23.91 20.39
CA ALA A 371 -9.42 25.34 20.46
C ALA A 371 -10.92 25.64 20.27
N GLY A 372 -11.70 25.29 21.29
CA GLY A 372 -12.81 26.18 21.65
C GLY A 372 -12.18 27.46 22.20
N CYS A 373 -11.96 28.45 21.35
CA CYS A 373 -11.78 29.83 21.80
C CYS A 373 -12.10 30.76 20.64
N CYS A 374 -13.30 31.34 20.72
CA CYS A 374 -13.61 32.57 20.02
C CYS A 374 -12.70 33.67 20.56
N VAL A 375 -11.72 34.11 19.79
CA VAL A 375 -11.10 35.42 19.98
C VAL A 375 -11.08 36.12 18.63
N ALA A 376 -11.83 37.23 18.58
CA ALA A 376 -11.94 38.10 17.43
C ALA A 376 -10.58 38.71 17.06
N GLY A 377 -10.31 38.85 15.75
CA GLY A 377 -9.30 39.78 15.23
C GLY A 377 -7.96 39.19 14.79
N CYS A 378 -7.93 38.06 14.09
CA CYS A 378 -6.75 37.68 13.29
C CYS A 378 -7.18 37.57 11.83
N ASP A 379 -6.68 38.50 11.01
CA ASP A 379 -6.92 38.56 9.56
C ASP A 379 -6.72 37.19 8.92
N ALA A 380 -7.77 36.73 8.25
CA ALA A 380 -7.76 35.53 7.42
C ALA A 380 -6.76 35.74 6.27
N ARG A 381 -5.53 35.27 6.45
CA ARG A 381 -4.55 35.18 5.36
C ARG A 381 -5.13 34.26 4.27
N GLU A 382 -5.12 34.75 3.03
CA GLU A 382 -5.53 33.97 1.87
C GLU A 382 -4.79 32.61 1.83
N PRO A 383 -5.45 31.53 1.38
CA PRO A 383 -4.83 30.21 1.35
C PRO A 383 -3.66 30.19 0.35
N ALA A 384 -2.45 29.98 0.85
CA ALA A 384 -1.23 29.90 0.04
C ALA A 384 -1.39 28.91 -1.13
N LYS A 385 -1.22 29.41 -2.36
CA LYS A 385 -1.19 28.61 -3.59
C LYS A 385 0.13 27.81 -3.61
N LEU A 386 0.05 26.48 -3.67
CA LEU A 386 1.25 25.63 -3.60
C LEU A 386 2.04 25.63 -4.91
N VAL A 387 3.37 25.64 -4.76
CA VAL A 387 4.36 25.55 -5.84
C VAL A 387 5.36 24.44 -5.49
N ASP A 388 5.67 23.57 -6.45
CA ASP A 388 6.59 22.44 -6.28
C ASP A 388 7.98 22.93 -5.82
N GLY A 389 8.47 22.44 -4.67
CA GLY A 389 9.71 22.92 -4.03
C GLY A 389 10.95 22.93 -4.95
N PRO A 390 11.22 21.87 -5.74
CA PRO A 390 12.31 21.86 -6.70
C PRO A 390 12.09 22.84 -7.85
N PHE A 391 10.85 22.96 -8.34
CA PHE A 391 10.51 23.96 -9.35
C PHE A 391 10.74 25.38 -8.82
N MET A 392 10.33 25.65 -7.59
CA MET A 392 10.53 26.92 -6.92
C MET A 392 12.02 27.23 -6.75
N VAL A 393 12.83 26.28 -6.28
CA VAL A 393 14.29 26.45 -6.18
C VAL A 393 14.93 26.71 -7.54
N LEU A 394 14.53 25.99 -8.59
CA LEU A 394 15.02 26.22 -9.95
C LEU A 394 14.59 27.58 -10.51
N GLN A 395 13.37 28.03 -10.23
CA GLN A 395 12.86 29.34 -10.62
C GLN A 395 13.62 30.46 -9.91
N VAL A 396 13.79 30.36 -8.59
CA VAL A 396 14.54 31.35 -7.81
C VAL A 396 16.00 31.39 -8.24
N LEU A 397 16.69 30.25 -8.40
CA LEU A 397 18.09 30.25 -8.87
C LEU A 397 18.24 30.80 -10.30
N SER A 398 17.30 30.51 -11.20
CA SER A 398 17.38 30.96 -12.59
C SER A 398 17.10 32.45 -12.76
N THR A 399 16.07 32.96 -12.09
CA THR A 399 15.59 34.35 -12.19
C THR A 399 16.23 35.27 -11.15
N TRP A 400 16.73 34.72 -10.06
CA TRP A 400 17.17 35.44 -8.85
C TRP A 400 16.08 36.30 -8.20
N ASN A 401 14.81 35.94 -8.44
CA ASN A 401 13.67 36.53 -7.78
C ASN A 401 13.24 35.66 -6.61
N PHE A 402 13.21 36.24 -5.40
CA PHE A 402 12.80 35.57 -4.17
C PHE A 402 11.32 35.82 -3.83
N ASP A 403 10.61 36.60 -4.63
CA ASP A 403 9.16 36.70 -4.58
C ASP A 403 8.52 35.57 -5.40
N VAL A 404 7.80 34.68 -4.71
CA VAL A 404 7.07 33.56 -5.29
C VAL A 404 5.59 33.70 -4.97
N MET A 405 4.79 33.91 -6.00
CA MET A 405 3.32 34.03 -5.89
C MET A 405 2.84 35.15 -4.96
N GLY A 406 3.58 36.26 -4.88
CA GLY A 406 3.24 37.41 -4.03
C GLY A 406 3.74 37.29 -2.59
N HIS A 407 4.66 36.36 -2.34
CA HIS A 407 5.29 36.12 -1.05
C HIS A 407 6.81 36.09 -1.20
N GLU A 408 7.50 36.97 -0.46
CA GLU A 408 8.95 37.00 -0.40
C GLU A 408 9.48 35.87 0.52
N LEU A 409 10.43 35.09 0.02
CA LEU A 409 11.01 33.96 0.76
C LEU A 409 11.87 34.45 1.93
N THR A 410 11.56 33.99 3.14
CA THR A 410 12.34 34.30 4.34
C THR A 410 13.55 33.38 4.50
N VAL A 411 14.49 33.76 5.36
CA VAL A 411 15.66 32.93 5.70
C VAL A 411 15.25 31.56 6.28
N SER A 412 14.12 31.49 6.98
CA SER A 412 13.57 30.23 7.49
C SER A 412 13.11 29.32 6.34
N ASP A 413 12.42 29.90 5.35
CA ASP A 413 11.92 29.18 4.18
C ASP A 413 13.07 28.62 3.34
N ILE A 414 14.14 29.40 3.18
CA ILE A 414 15.34 28.97 2.46
C ILE A 414 16.02 27.77 3.14
N LYS A 415 16.13 27.77 4.48
CA LYS A 415 16.66 26.63 5.25
C LYS A 415 15.76 25.40 5.15
N ALA A 416 14.45 25.59 5.16
CA ALA A 416 13.47 24.51 4.99
C ALA A 416 13.56 23.89 3.59
N LEU A 417 13.68 24.72 2.55
CA LEU A 417 13.84 24.30 1.16
C LEU A 417 15.15 23.53 0.94
N ASP A 418 16.25 23.99 1.51
CA ASP A 418 17.51 23.26 1.43
C ASP A 418 17.44 21.92 2.19
N SER A 419 16.83 21.89 3.37
CA SER A 419 16.63 20.62 4.09
C SER A 419 15.76 19.64 3.28
N TYR A 420 14.73 20.15 2.61
CA TYR A 420 13.88 19.39 1.71
C TYR A 420 14.65 18.84 0.50
N MET A 421 15.35 19.70 -0.23
CA MET A 421 16.16 19.32 -1.40
C MET A 421 17.26 18.30 -1.05
N LYS A 422 17.69 18.23 0.22
CA LYS A 422 18.74 17.30 0.71
C LYS A 422 18.18 15.91 0.89
N ARG A 423 17.00 15.83 1.50
CA ARG A 423 16.25 14.57 1.65
C ARG A 423 15.87 13.99 0.30
N CYS A 424 15.49 14.83 -0.66
CA CYS A 424 15.07 14.39 -1.99
C CYS A 424 16.22 14.02 -2.94
N LYS A 425 17.50 14.16 -2.53
CA LYS A 425 18.69 13.92 -3.37
C LYS A 425 18.66 14.68 -4.71
N LEU A 426 18.04 15.85 -4.74
CA LEU A 426 17.84 16.65 -5.95
C LEU A 426 19.07 17.51 -6.27
N GLY A 427 20.16 16.86 -6.70
CA GLY A 427 21.33 17.52 -7.30
C GLY A 427 21.97 18.65 -6.47
N PRO A 428 22.73 19.55 -7.11
CA PRO A 428 23.48 20.62 -6.44
C PRO A 428 22.64 21.89 -6.14
N PHE A 429 21.34 21.89 -6.44
CA PHE A 429 20.51 23.10 -6.39
C PHE A 429 20.11 23.45 -4.95
N ARG A 430 20.87 24.36 -4.34
CA ARG A 430 20.74 24.82 -2.96
C ARG A 430 20.65 26.34 -2.92
N LEU A 431 19.61 26.88 -2.30
CA LEU A 431 19.45 28.34 -2.18
C LEU A 431 20.38 28.92 -1.10
N GLY A 432 20.58 28.20 0.01
CA GLY A 432 21.51 28.61 1.07
C GLY A 432 22.95 28.70 0.56
N ARG A 433 23.43 27.67 -0.17
CA ARG A 433 24.76 27.70 -0.80
C ARG A 433 24.88 28.85 -1.80
N ALA A 434 23.83 29.13 -2.58
CA ALA A 434 23.86 30.24 -3.54
C ALA A 434 23.94 31.61 -2.86
N LEU A 435 23.32 31.76 -1.68
CA LEU A 435 23.46 32.97 -0.85
C LEU A 435 24.84 33.07 -0.19
N GLU A 436 25.40 31.96 0.29
CA GLU A 436 26.78 31.93 0.83
C GLU A 436 27.81 32.35 -0.25
N LEU A 437 27.66 31.82 -1.47
CA LEU A 437 28.51 32.19 -2.62
C LEU A 437 28.39 33.66 -3.01
N LEU A 438 27.25 34.30 -2.73
CA LEU A 438 27.07 35.73 -2.98
C LEU A 438 27.81 36.59 -1.94
N THR A 439 27.93 36.10 -0.71
CA THR A 439 28.65 36.80 0.37
C THR A 439 30.16 36.69 0.26
N ASP A 440 30.66 35.78 -0.58
CA ASP A 440 32.08 35.57 -0.83
C ASP A 440 32.58 36.46 -1.98
N PRO A 441 33.58 37.36 -1.76
CA PRO A 441 34.08 38.25 -2.79
C PRO A 441 35.03 37.58 -3.80
N SER A 442 35.36 36.29 -3.64
CA SER A 442 36.29 35.57 -4.51
C SER A 442 35.78 35.39 -5.94
N HIS A 443 36.71 35.36 -6.90
CA HIS A 443 36.40 35.10 -8.31
C HIS A 443 35.81 33.68 -8.50
N GLU A 444 36.33 32.71 -7.74
CA GLU A 444 35.89 31.31 -7.78
C GLU A 444 34.42 31.17 -7.33
N ALA A 445 34.01 31.89 -6.28
CA ALA A 445 32.63 31.85 -5.81
C ALA A 445 31.64 32.43 -6.84
N ARG A 446 32.04 33.48 -7.57
CA ARG A 446 31.23 34.06 -8.65
C ARG A 446 31.05 33.09 -9.81
N GLU A 447 32.13 32.41 -10.22
CA GLU A 447 32.09 31.40 -11.27
C GLU A 447 31.23 30.18 -10.87
N GLU A 448 31.33 29.73 -9.61
CA GLU A 448 30.51 28.64 -9.07
C GLU A 448 29.02 29.03 -9.06
N LEU A 449 28.69 30.26 -8.64
CA LEU A 449 27.32 30.77 -8.63
C LEU A 449 26.74 30.86 -10.05
N GLU A 450 27.48 31.37 -11.02
CA GLU A 450 27.06 31.42 -12.41
C GLU A 450 26.86 30.02 -13.01
N SER A 451 27.76 29.08 -12.69
CA SER A 451 27.63 27.67 -13.07
C SER A 451 26.35 27.05 -12.50
N LEU A 452 26.03 27.32 -11.23
CA LEU A 452 24.82 26.83 -10.58
C LEU A 452 23.55 27.40 -11.23
N ARG A 453 23.52 28.72 -11.50
CA ARG A 453 22.38 29.39 -12.14
C ARG A 453 22.17 28.91 -13.59
N SER A 454 23.24 28.70 -14.36
CA SER A 454 23.14 28.17 -15.73
C SER A 454 22.62 26.73 -15.78
N LYS A 455 23.04 25.87 -14.85
CA LYS A 455 22.50 24.51 -14.68
C LYS A 455 21.01 24.54 -14.29
N ALA A 456 20.62 25.47 -13.43
CA ALA A 456 19.22 25.62 -13.01
C ALA A 456 18.32 26.04 -14.17
N ARG A 457 18.76 27.00 -15.00
CA ARG A 457 18.04 27.44 -16.22
C ARG A 457 17.79 26.28 -17.19
N ARG A 458 18.84 25.54 -17.56
CA ARG A 458 18.71 24.37 -18.46
C ARG A 458 17.74 23.33 -17.92
N ARG A 459 17.79 23.06 -16.62
CA ARG A 459 16.88 22.09 -15.98
C ARG A 459 15.44 22.57 -16.00
N LEU A 460 15.20 23.86 -15.74
CA LEU A 460 13.88 24.47 -15.76
C LEU A 460 13.27 24.46 -17.18
N GLU A 461 14.06 24.77 -18.20
CA GLU A 461 13.64 24.69 -19.60
C GLU A 461 13.24 23.27 -20.01
N GLY A 462 14.02 22.26 -19.60
CA GLY A 462 13.67 20.86 -19.83
C GLY A 462 12.34 20.47 -19.18
N LEU A 463 12.07 20.94 -17.95
CA LEU A 463 10.78 20.70 -17.29
C LEU A 463 9.61 21.41 -17.99
N LYS A 464 9.80 22.66 -18.43
CA LYS A 464 8.81 23.41 -19.22
C LYS A 464 8.51 22.73 -20.56
N HIS A 465 9.54 22.19 -21.22
CA HIS A 465 9.37 21.44 -22.46
C HIS A 465 8.56 20.16 -22.24
N ILE A 466 8.86 19.37 -21.20
CA ILE A 466 8.09 18.17 -20.85
C ILE A 466 6.62 18.50 -20.57
N GLN A 467 6.36 19.57 -19.81
CA GLN A 467 5.00 20.06 -19.52
C GLN A 467 4.27 20.46 -20.81
N ARG A 468 4.92 21.19 -21.72
CA ARG A 468 4.34 21.59 -23.01
C ARG A 468 4.02 20.38 -23.89
N VAL A 469 4.92 19.41 -24.00
CA VAL A 469 4.68 18.16 -24.74
C VAL A 469 3.51 17.38 -24.16
N ARG A 470 3.36 17.37 -22.83
CA ARG A 470 2.20 16.74 -22.16
C ARG A 470 0.90 17.47 -22.46
N MET A 471 0.88 18.80 -22.37
CA MET A 471 -0.29 19.60 -22.72
C MET A 471 -0.71 19.38 -24.17
N ASN A 472 0.23 19.45 -25.11
CA ASN A 472 -0.05 19.19 -26.51
C ASN A 472 -0.56 17.76 -26.78
N ARG A 473 -0.15 16.76 -25.99
CA ARG A 473 -0.70 15.39 -26.08
C ARG A 473 -2.10 15.25 -25.47
N MET A 474 -2.48 16.13 -24.55
CA MET A 474 -3.82 16.15 -23.95
C MET A 474 -4.82 16.94 -24.81
N ASP A 475 -4.36 17.95 -25.55
CA ASP A 475 -5.18 18.72 -26.50
C ASP A 475 -5.40 18.00 -27.84
N MET A 476 -4.64 16.95 -28.15
CA MET A 476 -4.89 16.06 -29.29
C MET A 476 -5.96 15.02 -28.90
N ASN A 477 -7.22 15.39 -29.04
CA ASN A 477 -8.36 14.50 -28.93
C ASN A 477 -8.35 13.49 -30.11
N PRO A 478 -8.72 12.20 -29.93
CA PRO A 478 -8.71 11.18 -31.00
C PRO A 478 -9.92 11.25 -31.96
N ASP A 479 -10.62 12.39 -32.02
CA ASP A 479 -11.80 12.56 -32.88
C ASP A 479 -11.46 13.20 -34.25
N ASP A 480 -10.17 13.27 -34.61
CA ASP A 480 -9.71 13.79 -35.93
C ASP A 480 -9.13 12.67 -36.83
N GLU A 481 -9.57 11.41 -36.63
CA GLU A 481 -9.57 10.41 -37.71
C GLU A 481 -10.88 10.55 -38.51
N GLY A 482 -10.98 11.68 -39.22
CA GLY A 482 -12.08 11.99 -40.11
C GLY A 482 -11.56 12.48 -41.45
N ASP A 483 -11.55 11.56 -42.42
CA ASP A 483 -11.64 11.83 -43.86
C ASP A 483 -10.35 12.24 -44.61
N GLU A 484 -9.47 11.28 -44.87
CA GLU A 484 -8.74 11.27 -46.16
C GLU A 484 -9.33 10.18 -47.07
N THR A 485 -10.36 10.61 -47.79
CA THR A 485 -10.91 9.94 -48.97
C THR A 485 -9.81 9.50 -49.94
N ILE A 486 -9.93 8.25 -50.37
CA ILE A 486 -9.32 7.68 -51.57
C ILE A 486 -9.59 8.61 -52.77
N ALA A 487 -8.55 9.24 -53.31
CA ALA A 487 -8.55 9.83 -54.64
C ALA A 487 -7.21 9.57 -55.34
N SER A 488 -7.22 8.66 -56.30
CA SER A 488 -6.24 8.63 -57.42
C SER A 488 -6.85 9.41 -58.60
N PRO A 489 -6.12 9.76 -59.68
CA PRO A 489 -4.76 10.30 -59.87
C PRO A 489 -4.81 11.64 -60.68
N PRO A 490 -3.70 12.19 -61.23
CA PRO A 490 -3.41 11.87 -62.62
C PRO A 490 -1.93 11.71 -62.98
N SER A 491 -1.71 10.91 -64.02
CA SER A 491 -0.51 10.77 -64.83
C SER A 491 -0.04 12.09 -65.47
N ALA A 492 1.28 12.29 -65.60
CA ALA A 492 1.92 12.78 -66.83
C ALA A 492 3.45 12.96 -66.66
N THR A 493 4.21 12.08 -67.32
CA THR A 493 5.32 12.35 -68.25
C THR A 493 6.40 13.40 -67.95
N ASN A 494 7.65 12.90 -68.07
CA ASN A 494 8.83 13.48 -68.72
C ASN A 494 9.35 14.87 -68.28
N LEU A 495 10.63 14.94 -67.92
CA LEU A 495 11.74 15.50 -68.71
C LEU A 495 12.92 15.82 -67.78
N GLY A 496 14.13 15.41 -68.18
CA GLY A 496 15.40 15.93 -67.66
C GLY A 496 16.35 14.87 -67.16
#